data_AF-A0A140L7Y2-F1
#
_entry.id   AF-A0A140L7Y2-F1
#
_cell.length_a   1.000
_cell.length_b   1.000
_cell.length_c   1.000
_cell.angle_alpha   90.00
_cell.angle_beta   90.00
_cell.angle_gamma   90.00
#
_symmetry.space_group_name_H-M   'P 1'
#
loop_
_entity.id
_entity.type
_entity.pdbx_description
1 polymer ?
#
loop_
_entity_poly.entity_id
_entity_poly.type
_entity_poly.pdbx_seq_one_letter_code
_entity_poly.pdbx_strand_id
1 'polypeptide(L)'
;MLEDKSTPDIAQNQFFQDLQSIADTVREQQMSTEQQIKSSLSQVSTNMMDSRRLENILNSAQQLEQLVKMGFSNIQANAPQFRQTLDNMEKQCHEQQVAMDMQVIQAMQQAISALARAQNALLQSQAINKVFDTITRCDDVLSQIEKTSTVLPQ
;
A
#
# COMPACT_ATOMS: atom_id res chain seq x y z
N MET A 1 52.94 15.41 22.90
CA MET A 1 52.18 16.45 22.17
C MET A 1 51.09 15.73 21.42
N LEU A 2 49.88 15.73 21.98
CA LEU A 2 48.69 15.10 21.40
C LEU A 2 47.98 16.19 20.61
N GLU A 3 48.13 16.20 19.29
CA GLU A 3 47.34 17.06 18.42
C GLU A 3 45.91 16.51 18.37
N ASP A 4 45.02 17.35 18.89
CA ASP A 4 43.58 17.36 18.78
C ASP A 4 43.13 17.20 17.31
N LYS A 5 42.62 16.02 16.95
CA LYS A 5 42.07 15.73 15.61
C LYS A 5 40.66 15.11 15.64
N SER A 6 40.03 14.99 16.80
CA SER A 6 38.92 14.03 16.97
C SER A 6 37.51 14.60 16.79
N THR A 7 37.32 15.92 16.80
CA THR A 7 35.98 16.55 16.80
C THR A 7 35.37 16.84 15.42
N PRO A 8 36.13 17.30 14.40
CA PRO A 8 35.56 17.60 13.06
C PRO A 8 35.16 16.33 12.29
N ASP A 9 35.96 15.27 12.42
CA ASP A 9 35.77 13.99 11.70
C ASP A 9 34.52 13.24 12.17
N ILE A 10 34.19 13.36 13.46
CA ILE A 10 32.97 12.77 14.05
C ILE A 10 31.73 13.55 13.57
N ALA A 11 31.78 14.88 13.59
CA ALA A 11 30.68 15.72 13.10
C ALA A 11 30.43 15.53 11.61
N GLN A 12 31.49 15.37 10.82
CA GLN A 12 31.40 15.12 9.38
C GLN A 12 30.86 13.71 9.07
N ASN A 13 31.28 12.69 9.83
CA ASN A 13 30.70 11.34 9.72
C ASN A 13 29.22 11.31 10.10
N GLN A 14 28.83 11.99 11.18
CA GLN A 14 27.44 12.06 11.58
C GLN A 14 26.59 12.74 10.51
N PHE A 15 27.06 13.87 9.97
CA PHE A 15 26.38 14.57 8.89
C PHE A 15 26.25 13.71 7.62
N PHE A 16 27.28 12.93 7.28
CA PHE A 16 27.23 11.99 6.17
C PHE A 16 26.19 10.88 6.39
N GLN A 17 26.13 10.30 7.60
CA GLN A 17 25.13 9.30 7.96
C GLN A 17 23.71 9.85 7.91
N ASP A 18 23.51 11.09 8.37
CA ASP A 18 22.22 11.76 8.30
C ASP A 18 21.78 11.99 6.85
N LEU A 19 22.69 12.43 5.98
CA LEU A 19 22.42 12.57 4.55
C LEU A 19 22.10 11.23 3.87
N GLN A 20 22.78 10.15 4.28
CA GLN A 20 22.54 8.82 3.74
C GLN A 20 21.17 8.27 4.18
N SER A 21 20.81 8.48 5.45
CA SER A 21 19.48 8.18 5.98
C SER A 21 18.36 8.94 5.23
N ILE A 22 18.58 10.23 4.94
CA ILE A 22 17.65 11.03 4.13
C ILE A 22 17.53 10.44 2.72
N ALA A 23 18.64 10.13 2.07
CA ALA A 23 18.64 9.57 0.72
C ALA A 23 17.91 8.22 0.65
N ASP A 24 18.11 7.37 1.64
CA ASP A 24 17.45 6.06 1.73
C ASP A 24 15.95 6.21 1.99
N THR A 25 15.56 7.11 2.91
CA THR A 25 14.15 7.44 3.17
C THR A 25 13.44 7.98 1.92
N VAL A 26 14.09 8.89 1.18
CA VAL A 26 13.54 9.46 -0.07
C VAL A 26 13.40 8.37 -1.14
N ARG A 27 14.38 7.46 -1.26
CA ARG A 27 14.32 6.35 -2.21
C ARG A 27 13.19 5.36 -1.86
N GLU A 28 13.00 5.05 -0.59
CA GLU A 28 11.87 4.25 -0.12
C GLU A 28 10.52 4.91 -0.42
N GLN A 29 10.41 6.22 -0.16
CA GLN A 29 9.20 6.99 -0.44
C GLN A 29 8.88 7.06 -1.94
N GLN A 30 9.90 7.26 -2.78
CA GLN A 30 9.76 7.24 -4.25
C GLN A 30 9.26 5.87 -4.72
N MET A 31 9.89 4.79 -4.25
CA MET A 31 9.51 3.43 -4.63
C MET A 31 8.07 3.10 -4.19
N SER A 32 7.69 3.50 -2.97
CA SER A 32 6.32 3.36 -2.47
C SER A 32 5.32 4.13 -3.33
N THR A 33 5.66 5.36 -3.74
CA THR A 33 4.81 6.19 -4.60
C THR A 33 4.64 5.57 -5.99
N GLU A 34 5.72 5.06 -6.59
CA GLU A 34 5.67 4.37 -7.88
C GLU A 34 4.82 3.10 -7.84
N GLN A 35 4.89 2.33 -6.75
CA GLN A 35 4.03 1.16 -6.53
C GLN A 35 2.56 1.55 -6.42
N GLN A 36 2.24 2.64 -5.71
CA GLN A 36 0.87 3.15 -5.63
C GLN A 36 0.33 3.57 -7.00
N ILE A 37 1.12 4.31 -7.79
CA ILE A 37 0.73 4.73 -9.15
C ILE A 37 0.43 3.51 -10.03
N LYS A 38 1.30 2.49 -10.02
CA LYS A 38 1.09 1.25 -10.78
C LYS A 38 -0.18 0.53 -10.34
N SER A 39 -0.44 0.45 -9.03
CA SER A 39 -1.65 -0.15 -8.50
C SER A 39 -2.90 0.60 -8.96
N SER A 40 -2.91 1.93 -8.90
CA SER A 40 -4.03 2.75 -9.35
C SER A 40 -4.28 2.60 -10.86
N LEU A 41 -3.24 2.58 -11.68
CA LEU A 41 -3.37 2.35 -13.13
C LEU A 41 -3.96 0.96 -13.43
N SER A 42 -3.51 -0.07 -12.72
CA SER A 42 -4.06 -1.42 -12.84
C SER A 42 -5.55 -1.44 -12.48
N GLN A 43 -5.92 -0.78 -11.37
CA GLN A 43 -7.31 -0.70 -10.93
C GLN A 43 -8.20 0.03 -11.94
N VAL A 44 -7.73 1.16 -12.51
CA VAL A 44 -8.45 1.88 -13.57
C VAL A 44 -8.64 0.99 -14.81
N SER A 45 -7.61 0.24 -15.20
CA SER A 45 -7.71 -0.70 -16.32
C SER A 45 -8.76 -1.79 -16.07
N THR A 46 -8.77 -2.37 -14.87
CA THR A 46 -9.78 -3.37 -14.50
C THR A 46 -11.18 -2.78 -14.49
N ASN A 47 -11.37 -1.60 -13.89
CA ASN A 47 -12.66 -0.91 -13.89
C ASN A 47 -13.17 -0.62 -15.33
N MET A 48 -12.28 -0.32 -16.27
CA MET A 48 -12.65 -0.11 -17.67
C MET A 48 -13.09 -1.42 -18.35
N MET A 49 -12.43 -2.54 -18.04
CA MET A 49 -12.85 -3.87 -18.52
C MET A 49 -14.20 -4.27 -17.92
N ASP A 50 -14.39 -4.03 -16.63
CA ASP A 50 -15.64 -4.28 -15.91
C ASP A 50 -16.78 -3.47 -16.52
N SER A 51 -16.56 -2.18 -16.79
CA SER A 51 -17.54 -1.32 -17.44
C SER A 51 -17.95 -1.82 -18.83
N ARG A 52 -16.99 -2.28 -19.65
CA ARG A 52 -17.29 -2.86 -20.97
C ARG A 52 -18.10 -4.16 -20.87
N ARG A 53 -17.81 -4.99 -19.87
CA ARG A 53 -18.57 -6.23 -19.62
C ARG A 53 -20.01 -5.92 -19.22
N LEU A 54 -20.22 -4.98 -18.30
CA LEU A 54 -21.57 -4.54 -17.90
C LEU A 54 -22.35 -3.95 -19.07
N GLU A 55 -21.70 -3.17 -19.93
CA GLU A 55 -22.30 -2.63 -21.15
C GLU A 55 -22.74 -3.74 -22.12
N ASN A 56 -21.93 -4.80 -22.30
CA ASN A 56 -22.30 -5.95 -23.12
C ASN A 56 -23.50 -6.73 -22.56
N ILE A 57 -23.57 -6.91 -21.24
CA ILE A 57 -24.71 -7.53 -20.57
C ILE A 57 -25.97 -6.69 -20.79
N LEU A 58 -25.87 -5.36 -20.63
CA LEU A 58 -26.98 -4.44 -20.85
C LEU A 58 -27.48 -4.48 -22.31
N ASN A 59 -26.57 -4.44 -23.28
CA ASN A 59 -26.91 -4.54 -24.69
C ASN A 59 -27.62 -5.87 -25.02
N SER A 60 -27.14 -6.97 -24.43
CA SER A 60 -27.77 -8.29 -24.58
C SER A 60 -29.19 -8.30 -23.98
N ALA A 61 -29.37 -7.72 -22.79
CA ALA A 61 -30.68 -7.60 -22.15
C ALA A 61 -31.65 -6.75 -23.00
N GLN A 62 -31.20 -5.63 -23.55
CA GLN A 62 -31.98 -4.78 -24.44
C GLN A 62 -32.38 -5.51 -25.74
N GLN A 63 -31.48 -6.30 -26.31
CA GLN A 63 -31.78 -7.12 -27.48
C GLN A 63 -32.88 -8.16 -27.16
N LEU A 64 -32.78 -8.84 -26.02
CA LEU A 64 -33.81 -9.78 -25.56
C LEU A 64 -35.15 -9.06 -25.34
N GLU A 65 -35.14 -7.89 -24.71
CA GLU A 65 -36.34 -7.09 -24.48
C GLU A 65 -37.04 -6.72 -25.80
N GLN A 66 -36.29 -6.32 -26.82
CA GLN A 66 -36.84 -6.02 -28.14
C GLN A 66 -37.48 -7.26 -28.80
N LEU A 67 -36.83 -8.41 -28.71
CA LEU A 67 -37.36 -9.67 -29.25
C LEU A 67 -38.63 -10.13 -28.52
N VAL A 68 -38.72 -9.91 -27.21
CA VAL A 68 -39.93 -10.21 -26.41
C VAL A 68 -41.09 -9.31 -26.81
N LYS A 69 -40.84 -8.02 -27.08
CA LYS A 69 -41.86 -7.05 -27.51
C LYS A 69 -42.54 -7.41 -28.83
N MET A 70 -41.94 -8.27 -29.65
CA MET A 70 -42.55 -8.79 -30.89
C MET A 70 -43.62 -9.88 -30.64
N GLY A 71 -43.79 -10.31 -29.38
CA GLY A 71 -44.85 -11.24 -28.97
C GLY A 71 -44.41 -12.70 -28.85
N PHE A 72 -45.31 -13.51 -28.29
CA PHE A 72 -45.02 -14.90 -27.88
C PHE A 72 -44.55 -15.80 -29.03
N SER A 73 -45.14 -15.68 -30.22
CA SER A 73 -44.75 -16.47 -31.39
C SER A 73 -43.30 -16.22 -31.81
N ASN A 74 -42.82 -14.99 -31.64
CA ASN A 74 -41.43 -14.62 -31.94
C ASN A 74 -40.47 -15.24 -30.91
N ILE A 75 -40.87 -15.29 -29.64
CA ILE A 75 -40.09 -15.94 -28.57
C ILE A 75 -39.96 -17.44 -28.85
N GLN A 76 -41.05 -18.10 -29.25
CA GLN A 76 -41.02 -19.53 -29.61
C GLN A 76 -40.11 -19.80 -30.81
N ALA A 77 -40.20 -18.99 -31.87
CA ALA A 77 -39.38 -19.14 -33.07
C ALA A 77 -37.89 -18.89 -32.82
N ASN A 78 -37.56 -17.97 -31.90
CA ASN A 78 -36.18 -17.60 -31.58
C ASN A 78 -35.67 -18.18 -30.25
N ALA A 79 -36.39 -19.15 -29.65
CA ALA A 79 -36.03 -19.72 -28.36
C ALA A 79 -34.56 -20.20 -28.26
N PRO A 80 -33.95 -20.80 -29.31
CA PRO A 80 -32.52 -21.13 -29.29
C PRO A 80 -31.61 -19.91 -29.16
N GLN A 81 -31.96 -18.81 -29.83
CA GLN A 81 -31.19 -17.56 -29.76
C GLN A 81 -31.33 -16.89 -28.40
N PHE A 82 -32.54 -16.89 -27.81
CA PHE A 82 -32.76 -16.45 -26.43
C PHE A 82 -31.89 -17.23 -25.44
N ARG A 83 -31.88 -18.56 -25.56
CA ARG A 83 -31.05 -19.45 -24.72
C ARG A 83 -29.57 -19.07 -24.83
N GLN A 84 -29.07 -18.93 -26.06
CA GLN A 84 -27.66 -18.61 -26.29
C GLN A 84 -27.26 -17.24 -25.75
N THR A 85 -28.13 -16.22 -25.89
CA THR A 85 -27.87 -14.90 -25.32
C THR A 85 -27.88 -14.95 -23.79
N LEU A 86 -28.81 -15.69 -23.18
CA LEU A 86 -28.84 -15.89 -21.72
C LEU A 86 -27.59 -16.63 -21.21
N ASP A 87 -27.17 -17.71 -21.89
CA ASP A 87 -25.96 -18.45 -21.55
C ASP A 87 -24.70 -17.55 -21.65
N ASN A 88 -24.64 -16.68 -22.66
CA ASN A 88 -23.56 -15.70 -22.80
C ASN A 88 -23.57 -14.64 -21.68
N MET A 89 -24.75 -14.14 -21.31
CA MET A 89 -24.90 -13.20 -20.19
C MET A 89 -24.48 -13.86 -18.87
N GLU A 90 -24.88 -15.11 -18.63
CA GLU A 90 -24.48 -15.87 -17.43
C GLU A 90 -22.97 -16.03 -17.35
N LYS A 91 -22.32 -16.40 -18.46
CA LYS A 91 -20.86 -16.48 -18.53
C LYS A 91 -20.18 -15.15 -18.22
N GLN A 92 -20.67 -14.04 -18.80
CA GLN A 92 -20.12 -12.71 -18.55
C GLN A 92 -20.31 -12.28 -17.08
N CYS A 93 -21.46 -12.58 -16.47
CA CYS A 93 -21.70 -12.36 -15.04
C CYS A 93 -20.72 -13.15 -14.16
N HIS A 94 -20.48 -14.42 -14.48
CA HIS A 94 -19.55 -15.25 -13.72
C HIS A 94 -18.11 -14.71 -13.83
N GLU A 95 -17.67 -14.34 -15.04
CA GLU A 95 -16.36 -13.72 -15.25
C GLU A 95 -16.21 -12.38 -14.52
N GLN A 96 -17.29 -11.60 -14.41
CA GLN A 96 -17.33 -10.35 -13.66
C GLN A 96 -17.21 -10.59 -12.15
N GLN A 97 -17.92 -11.61 -11.64
CA GLN A 97 -17.84 -12.00 -10.23
C GLN A 97 -16.42 -12.40 -9.84
N VAL A 98 -15.77 -13.26 -10.63
CA VAL A 98 -14.39 -13.67 -10.38
C VAL A 98 -13.41 -12.49 -10.42
N ALA A 99 -13.60 -11.55 -11.36
CA ALA A 99 -12.76 -10.35 -11.44
C ALA A 99 -12.90 -9.46 -10.20
N MET A 100 -14.12 -9.26 -9.70
CA MET A 100 -14.36 -8.50 -8.46
C MET A 100 -13.75 -9.20 -7.25
N ASP A 101 -13.91 -10.51 -7.13
CA ASP A 101 -13.32 -11.29 -6.02
C ASP A 101 -11.79 -11.15 -6.00
N MET A 102 -11.14 -11.17 -7.18
CA MET A 102 -9.70 -10.92 -7.29
C MET A 102 -9.30 -9.50 -6.86
N GLN A 103 -10.08 -8.47 -7.22
CA GLN A 103 -9.81 -7.10 -6.77
C GLN A 103 -9.88 -6.98 -5.25
N VAL A 104 -10.88 -7.62 -4.62
CA VAL A 104 -11.03 -7.65 -3.15
C VAL A 104 -9.81 -8.31 -2.50
N ILE A 105 -9.38 -9.47 -3.02
CA ILE A 105 -8.19 -10.17 -2.50
C ILE A 105 -6.94 -9.28 -2.60
N GLN A 106 -6.73 -8.61 -3.73
CA GLN A 106 -5.58 -7.72 -3.91
C GLN A 106 -5.61 -6.54 -2.94
N ALA A 107 -6.76 -5.90 -2.76
CA ALA A 107 -6.93 -4.81 -1.79
C ALA A 107 -6.64 -5.29 -0.35
N MET A 108 -7.11 -6.48 0.02
CA MET A 108 -6.83 -7.07 1.33
C MET A 108 -5.33 -7.37 1.52
N GLN A 109 -4.65 -7.90 0.51
CA GLN A 109 -3.20 -8.15 0.58
C GLN A 109 -2.40 -6.84 0.77
N GLN A 110 -2.81 -5.77 0.09
CA GLN A 110 -2.20 -4.44 0.29
C GLN A 110 -2.44 -3.91 1.69
N ALA A 111 -3.66 -4.06 2.22
CA ALA A 111 -3.99 -3.66 3.59
C ALA A 111 -3.16 -4.44 4.64
N ILE A 112 -3.02 -5.75 4.46
CA ILE A 112 -2.18 -6.60 5.32
C ILE A 112 -0.71 -6.13 5.29
N SER A 113 -0.19 -5.84 4.10
CA SER A 113 1.18 -5.34 3.95
C SER A 113 1.39 -3.98 4.60
N ALA A 114 0.41 -3.07 4.51
CA ALA A 114 0.42 -1.79 5.20
C ALA A 114 0.38 -1.96 6.72
N LEU A 115 -0.46 -2.87 7.22
CA LEU A 115 -0.53 -3.24 8.64
C LEU A 115 0.78 -3.80 9.16
N ALA A 116 1.43 -4.69 8.41
CA ALA A 116 2.74 -5.23 8.77
C ALA A 116 3.83 -4.14 8.84
N ARG A 117 3.82 -3.18 7.91
CA ARG A 117 4.71 -2.01 7.96
C ARG A 117 4.44 -1.13 9.18
N ALA A 118 3.18 -0.84 9.48
CA ALA A 118 2.79 -0.07 10.66
C ALA A 118 3.21 -0.77 11.96
N GLN A 119 3.07 -2.10 12.03
CA GLN A 119 3.48 -2.88 13.19
C GLN A 119 5.02 -2.86 13.38
N ASN A 120 5.79 -2.94 12.29
CA ASN A 120 7.24 -2.77 12.35
C ASN A 120 7.64 -1.37 12.80
N ALA A 121 6.99 -0.32 12.30
CA ALA A 121 7.25 1.06 12.73
C ALA A 121 6.92 1.26 14.24
N LEU A 122 5.87 0.62 14.75
CA LEU A 122 5.56 0.63 16.18
C LEU A 122 6.64 -0.06 17.02
N LEU A 123 7.16 -1.21 16.59
CA LEU A 123 8.27 -1.89 17.26
C LEU A 123 9.55 -1.05 17.23
N GLN A 124 9.84 -0.38 16.11
CA GLN A 124 10.97 0.53 15.99
C GLN A 124 10.81 1.78 16.87
N SER A 125 9.60 2.35 16.96
CA SER A 125 9.29 3.46 17.86
C SER A 125 9.56 3.09 19.33
N GLN A 126 9.22 1.86 19.75
CA GLN A 126 9.55 1.37 21.08
C GLN A 126 11.06 1.20 21.29
N ALA A 127 11.81 0.80 20.27
CA ALA A 127 13.27 0.74 20.34
C ALA A 127 13.89 2.14 20.47
N ILE A 128 13.37 3.14 19.74
CA ILE A 128 13.81 4.54 19.85
C ILE A 128 13.52 5.10 21.26
N ASN A 129 12.38 4.80 21.86
CA ASN A 129 12.11 5.21 23.25
C ASN A 129 13.13 4.61 24.24
N LYS A 130 13.52 3.34 24.06
CA LYS A 130 14.59 2.73 24.88
C LYS A 130 15.96 3.39 24.67
N VAL A 131 16.25 3.86 23.45
CA VAL A 131 17.45 4.64 23.16
C VAL A 131 17.40 5.97 23.90
N PHE A 132 16.27 6.68 23.85
CA PHE A 132 16.06 7.92 24.62
C PHE A 132 16.25 7.72 26.13
N ASP A 133 15.64 6.69 26.73
CA ASP A 133 15.83 6.36 28.15
C ASP A 133 17.29 6.07 28.51
N THR A 134 18.05 5.54 27.55
CA THR A 134 19.47 5.25 27.74
C THR A 134 20.31 6.53 27.64
N ILE A 135 19.99 7.42 26.71
CA ILE A 135 20.62 8.74 26.59
C ILE A 135 20.39 9.55 27.87
N THR A 136 19.15 9.61 28.38
CA THR A 136 18.83 10.31 29.63
C THR A 136 19.62 9.74 30.82
N ARG A 137 19.75 8.41 30.92
CA ARG A 137 20.57 7.78 31.97
C ARG A 137 22.05 8.12 31.83
N CYS A 138 22.58 8.21 30.63
CA CYS A 138 23.97 8.64 30.41
C CYS A 138 24.17 10.10 30.87
N ASP A 139 23.21 10.98 30.59
CA ASP A 139 23.23 12.38 31.02
C ASP A 139 23.18 12.53 32.55
N ASP A 140 22.34 11.72 33.22
CA ASP A 140 22.28 11.64 34.68
C ASP A 140 23.60 11.16 35.30
N VAL A 141 24.24 10.16 34.70
CA VAL A 141 25.55 9.65 35.15
C VAL A 141 26.63 10.70 34.95
N LEU A 142 26.64 11.40 33.81
CA LEU A 142 27.58 12.48 33.53
C LEU A 142 27.43 13.61 34.57
N SER A 143 26.19 14.02 34.84
CA SER A 143 25.85 15.03 35.85
C SER A 143 26.29 14.63 37.27
N GLN A 144 26.23 13.34 37.62
CA GLN A 144 26.72 12.84 38.90
C GLN A 144 28.25 12.85 38.99
N ILE A 145 28.94 12.54 37.90
CA ILE A 145 30.41 12.61 37.83
C ILE A 145 30.89 14.07 37.99
N GLU A 146 30.22 15.02 37.33
CA GLU A 146 30.51 16.46 37.48
C GLU A 146 30.28 16.98 38.91
N LYS A 147 29.20 16.52 39.56
CA LYS A 147 28.92 16.84 40.98
C LYS A 147 29.91 16.20 41.94
N THR A 148 30.40 15.00 41.65
CA THR A 148 31.40 14.34 42.50
C THR A 148 32.78 14.99 42.34
N SER A 149 33.07 15.54 41.15
CA SER A 149 34.31 16.27 40.86
C SER A 149 34.37 17.68 41.49
N THR A 150 33.23 18.21 41.95
CA THR A 150 33.14 19.49 42.68
C THR A 150 33.17 19.31 44.21
N VAL A 151 33.21 18.07 44.72
CA VAL A 151 33.36 17.75 46.15
C VAL A 151 34.74 17.14 46.42
N LEU A 152 35.79 17.83 45.99
CA LEU A 152 37.13 17.69 46.55
C LEU A 152 37.45 19.01 47.28
N PRO A 153 37.27 19.08 48.61
CA PRO A 153 37.72 20.22 49.38
C PRO A 153 39.25 20.26 49.38
N GLN A 154 39.80 21.44 49.09
CA GLN A 154 41.13 21.84 49.56
C GLN A 154 41.16 21.86 51.10
#